data_AF-A0A218X066-F1
#
_entry.id   AF-A0A218X066-F1
#
_cell.length_a   1.000
_cell.length_b   1.000
_cell.length_c   1.000
_cell.angle_alpha   90.00
_cell.angle_beta   90.00
_cell.angle_gamma   90.00
#
_symmetry.space_group_name_H-M   'P 1'
#
loop_
_entity.id
_entity.type
_entity.pdbx_description
1 polymer ?
#
loop_
_entity_poly.entity_id
_entity_poly.type
_entity_poly.pdbx_seq_one_letter_code
_entity_poly.pdbx_strand_id
1 'polypeptide(L)'
;MIQMSFKAYLLRRSQALCALRELAVAKTKLKEVRAVFNNFTYRSRIAHDAEERQRFAERIIVVLLTVDAIEPLDKYLAIRRRRMFDVPDGHVKKEVANGVAQIVRMLDQDEKSTTSTSEV
;
A
#
# COMPACT_ATOMS: atom_id res chain seq x y z
N MET A 1 -19.98 -12.30 -16.25
CA MET A 1 -19.16 -11.57 -15.26
C MET A 1 -18.27 -12.45 -14.38
N ILE A 2 -18.69 -13.65 -13.97
CA ILE A 2 -17.97 -14.54 -13.03
C ILE A 2 -16.58 -15.01 -13.52
N GLN A 3 -16.39 -15.22 -14.82
CA GLN A 3 -15.10 -15.67 -15.39
C GLN A 3 -13.99 -14.61 -15.31
N MET A 4 -14.35 -13.32 -15.44
CA MET A 4 -13.38 -12.22 -15.39
C MET A 4 -12.84 -12.02 -13.97
N SER A 5 -13.70 -12.18 -12.97
CA SER A 5 -13.32 -12.13 -11.55
C SER A 5 -12.47 -13.33 -11.14
N PHE A 6 -12.75 -14.53 -11.66
CA PHE A 6 -11.92 -15.72 -11.41
C PHE A 6 -10.52 -15.59 -12.04
N LYS A 7 -10.41 -15.12 -13.29
CA LYS A 7 -9.12 -14.82 -13.93
C LYS A 7 -8.31 -13.77 -13.17
N ALA A 8 -8.97 -12.69 -12.72
CA ALA A 8 -8.32 -11.65 -11.92
C ALA A 8 -7.83 -12.17 -10.56
N TYR A 9 -8.56 -13.11 -9.94
CA TYR A 9 -8.12 -13.77 -8.71
C TYR A 9 -6.85 -14.59 -8.93
N LEU A 10 -6.82 -15.44 -9.95
CA LEU A 10 -5.66 -16.29 -10.27
C LEU A 10 -4.43 -15.45 -10.60
N LEU A 11 -4.59 -14.39 -11.38
CA LEU A 11 -3.50 -13.47 -11.74
C LEU A 11 -2.92 -12.77 -10.51
N ARG A 12 -3.77 -12.24 -9.62
CA ARG A 12 -3.30 -11.60 -8.38
C ARG A 12 -2.58 -12.58 -7.45
N ARG A 13 -3.07 -13.82 -7.36
CA ARG A 13 -2.47 -14.86 -6.52
C ARG A 13 -1.12 -15.33 -7.07
N SER A 14 -1.00 -15.53 -8.38
CA SER A 14 0.27 -15.91 -9.00
C SER A 14 1.32 -14.80 -8.89
N GLN A 15 0.92 -13.53 -9.08
CA GLN A 15 1.82 -12.39 -8.90
C GLN A 15 2.32 -12.26 -7.45
N ALA A 16 1.47 -12.46 -6.45
CA ALA A 16 1.89 -12.43 -5.05
C ALA A 16 2.91 -13.54 -4.72
N LEU A 17 2.75 -14.73 -5.28
CA LEU A 17 3.73 -15.82 -5.13
C LEU A 17 5.04 -15.52 -5.87
N CYS A 18 4.97 -14.89 -7.04
CA CYS A 18 6.13 -14.45 -7.80
C CYS A 18 6.95 -13.41 -7.02
N ALA A 19 6.28 -12.38 -6.48
CA ALA A 19 6.89 -11.37 -5.62
C ALA A 19 7.56 -11.96 -4.37
N LEU A 20 6.91 -12.95 -3.71
CA LEU A 20 7.51 -13.64 -2.57
C LEU A 20 8.75 -14.44 -2.95
N ARG A 21 8.77 -15.06 -4.13
CA ARG A 21 9.94 -15.79 -4.63
C ARG A 21 11.10 -14.84 -4.91
N GLU A 22 10.85 -13.74 -5.59
CA GLU A 22 11.87 -12.72 -5.89
C GLU A 22 12.41 -12.08 -4.60
N LEU A 23 11.54 -11.81 -3.64
CA LEU A 23 11.93 -11.31 -2.31
C LEU A 23 12.82 -12.30 -1.57
N ALA A 24 12.51 -13.61 -1.64
CA ALA A 24 13.33 -14.65 -1.02
C ALA A 24 14.72 -14.72 -1.66
N VAL A 25 14.82 -14.58 -2.98
CA VAL A 25 16.10 -14.53 -3.70
C VAL A 25 16.91 -13.31 -3.27
N ALA A 26 16.31 -12.11 -3.26
CA ALA A 26 16.96 -10.89 -2.81
C ALA A 26 17.46 -11.00 -1.36
N LYS A 27 16.64 -11.58 -0.47
CA LYS A 27 17.00 -11.83 0.94
C LYS A 27 18.20 -12.77 1.08
N THR A 28 18.26 -13.82 0.28
CA THR A 28 19.41 -14.76 0.26
C THR A 28 20.67 -14.06 -0.22
N LYS A 29 20.59 -13.29 -1.32
CA LYS A 29 21.72 -12.49 -1.82
C LYS A 29 22.22 -11.45 -0.82
N LEU A 30 21.33 -10.76 -0.12
CA LEU A 30 21.71 -9.84 0.94
C LEU A 30 22.42 -10.54 2.11
N LYS A 31 22.01 -11.77 2.46
CA LYS A 31 22.70 -12.58 3.48
C LYS A 31 24.11 -12.95 3.02
N GLU A 32 24.28 -13.38 1.77
CA GLU A 32 25.60 -13.67 1.18
C GLU A 32 26.51 -12.45 1.24
N VAL A 33 26.06 -11.29 0.75
CA VAL A 33 26.84 -10.05 0.74
C VAL A 33 27.24 -9.64 2.16
N ARG A 34 26.31 -9.72 3.12
CA ARG A 34 26.60 -9.44 4.53
C ARG A 34 27.60 -10.41 5.14
N ALA A 35 27.54 -11.70 4.80
CA ALA A 35 28.51 -12.69 5.29
C ALA A 35 29.93 -12.38 4.80
N VAL A 36 30.08 -12.03 3.52
CA VAL A 36 31.37 -11.61 2.95
C VAL A 36 31.84 -10.31 3.60
N PHE A 37 30.95 -9.33 3.79
CA PHE A 37 31.29 -8.07 4.45
C PHE A 37 31.69 -8.23 5.93
N ASN A 38 31.19 -9.24 6.63
CA ASN A 38 31.57 -9.45 8.03
C ASN A 38 33.02 -9.94 8.19
N ASN A 39 33.67 -10.37 7.10
CA ASN A 39 35.07 -10.76 7.12
C ASN A 39 35.97 -9.52 7.24
N PHE A 40 36.75 -9.43 8.33
CA PHE A 40 37.61 -8.29 8.63
C PHE A 40 38.61 -7.99 7.50
N THR A 41 39.28 -9.02 6.97
CA THR A 41 40.25 -8.89 5.87
C THR A 41 39.58 -8.35 4.61
N TYR A 42 38.36 -8.78 4.31
CA TYR A 42 37.61 -8.30 3.15
C TYR A 42 37.20 -6.83 3.28
N ARG A 43 36.80 -6.39 4.49
CA ARG A 43 36.49 -4.97 4.74
C ARG A 43 37.70 -4.07 4.51
N SER A 44 38.87 -4.49 5.00
CA SER A 44 40.12 -3.78 4.77
C SER A 44 40.47 -3.74 3.27
N ARG A 45 40.24 -4.82 2.52
CA ARG A 45 40.45 -4.84 1.06
C ARG A 45 39.52 -3.89 0.32
N ILE A 46 38.23 -3.86 0.64
CA ILE A 46 37.26 -2.91 0.05
C ILE A 46 37.68 -1.45 0.28
N ALA A 47 38.32 -1.14 1.42
CA ALA A 47 38.72 0.22 1.74
C ALA A 47 39.91 0.71 0.88
N HIS A 48 40.81 -0.19 0.47
CA HIS A 48 42.05 0.16 -0.22
C HIS A 48 42.02 -0.13 -1.73
N ASP A 49 41.19 -1.08 -2.17
CA ASP A 49 41.09 -1.52 -3.56
C ASP A 49 39.80 -1.00 -4.21
N ALA A 50 39.97 -0.15 -5.24
CA ALA A 50 38.87 0.43 -5.97
C ALA A 50 38.09 -0.59 -6.80
N GLU A 51 38.73 -1.64 -7.32
CA GLU A 51 38.03 -2.70 -8.07
C GLU A 51 37.14 -3.53 -7.15
N GLU A 52 37.66 -3.93 -5.98
CA GLU A 52 36.87 -4.69 -5.00
C GLU A 52 35.69 -3.86 -4.46
N ARG A 53 35.91 -2.56 -4.25
CA ARG A 53 34.84 -1.63 -3.87
C ARG A 53 33.76 -1.55 -4.95
N GLN A 54 34.16 -1.47 -6.22
CA GLN A 54 33.23 -1.44 -7.34
C GLN A 54 32.43 -2.73 -7.45
N ARG A 55 33.07 -3.90 -7.38
CA ARG A 55 32.40 -5.21 -7.39
C ARG A 55 31.43 -5.37 -6.22
N PHE A 56 31.79 -4.86 -5.04
CA PHE A 56 30.91 -4.88 -3.88
C PHE A 56 29.69 -3.98 -4.09
N ALA A 57 29.88 -2.77 -4.65
CA ALA A 57 28.79 -1.86 -4.99
C ALA A 57 27.84 -2.49 -6.02
N GLU A 58 28.36 -3.14 -7.06
CA GLU A 58 27.56 -3.86 -8.06
C GLU A 58 26.67 -4.93 -7.42
N ARG A 59 27.21 -5.72 -6.49
CA ARG A 59 26.44 -6.73 -5.75
C ARG A 59 25.29 -6.10 -4.95
N ILE A 60 25.52 -4.95 -4.31
CA ILE A 60 24.48 -4.21 -3.58
C ILE A 60 23.43 -3.64 -4.53
N ILE A 61 23.85 -3.03 -5.65
CA ILE A 61 22.95 -2.47 -6.67
C ILE A 61 22.05 -3.55 -7.25
N VAL A 62 22.59 -4.73 -7.58
CA VAL A 62 21.78 -5.86 -8.07
C VAL A 62 20.73 -6.29 -7.06
N VAL A 63 21.06 -6.36 -5.77
CA VAL A 63 20.08 -6.65 -4.72
C VAL A 63 19.00 -5.58 -4.65
N LEU A 64 19.37 -4.29 -4.72
CA LEU A 64 18.42 -3.18 -4.71
C LEU A 64 17.49 -3.21 -5.92
N LEU A 65 18.01 -3.37 -7.13
CA LEU A 65 17.20 -3.50 -8.34
C LEU A 65 16.25 -4.70 -8.29
N THR A 66 16.66 -5.81 -7.66
CA THR A 66 15.78 -6.96 -7.45
C THR A 66 14.65 -6.64 -6.50
N VAL A 67 14.90 -5.83 -5.46
CA VAL A 67 13.87 -5.38 -4.51
C VAL A 67 12.95 -4.34 -5.15
N ASP A 68 13.48 -3.41 -5.94
CA ASP A 68 12.72 -2.37 -6.62
C ASP A 68 11.81 -2.91 -7.73
N ALA A 69 12.24 -3.99 -8.39
CA ALA A 69 11.43 -4.72 -9.37
C ALA A 69 10.21 -5.41 -8.73
N ILE A 70 10.27 -5.68 -7.42
CA ILE A 70 9.13 -6.23 -6.67
C ILE A 70 8.13 -5.10 -6.45
N GLU A 71 7.08 -5.11 -7.26
CA GLU A 71 6.01 -4.12 -7.21
C GLU A 71 5.47 -3.97 -5.77
N PRO A 72 5.34 -2.73 -5.23
CA PRO A 72 5.12 -2.54 -3.81
C PRO A 72 3.86 -3.24 -3.35
N LEU A 73 3.99 -3.97 -2.25
CA LEU A 73 2.91 -4.60 -1.50
C LEU A 73 1.77 -3.59 -1.22
N ASP A 74 2.02 -2.28 -1.29
CA ASP A 74 1.01 -1.22 -1.21
C ASP A 74 -0.10 -1.30 -2.26
N LYS A 75 0.17 -1.77 -3.49
CA LYS A 75 -0.93 -2.07 -4.43
C LYS A 75 -1.76 -3.24 -3.91
N TYR A 76 -1.12 -4.29 -3.39
CA TYR A 76 -1.82 -5.45 -2.82
C TYR A 76 -2.54 -5.13 -1.51
N LEU A 77 -2.03 -4.24 -0.67
CA LEU A 77 -2.67 -3.75 0.54
C LEU A 77 -3.79 -2.76 0.21
N ALA A 78 -3.66 -1.91 -0.80
CA ALA A 78 -4.76 -1.08 -1.29
C ALA A 78 -5.89 -1.96 -1.86
N ILE A 79 -5.54 -3.03 -2.57
CA ILE A 79 -6.47 -4.05 -3.06
C ILE A 79 -7.08 -4.86 -1.90
N ARG A 80 -6.29 -5.21 -0.87
CA ARG A 80 -6.78 -5.94 0.32
C ARG A 80 -7.65 -5.06 1.21
N ARG A 81 -7.32 -3.78 1.37
CA ARG A 81 -8.16 -2.76 2.03
C ARG A 81 -9.50 -2.62 1.29
N ARG A 82 -9.48 -2.59 -0.05
CA ARG A 82 -10.71 -2.66 -0.86
C ARG A 82 -11.45 -4.00 -0.76
N ARG A 83 -10.82 -5.09 -0.31
CA ARG A 83 -11.45 -6.40 -0.14
C ARG A 83 -11.95 -6.71 1.28
N MET A 84 -11.82 -5.77 2.22
CA MET A 84 -12.44 -5.90 3.56
C MET A 84 -13.64 -4.98 3.78
N PHE A 85 -14.02 -4.16 2.80
CA PHE A 85 -15.15 -3.25 2.92
C PHE A 85 -15.86 -3.09 1.57
N ASP A 86 -16.65 -4.10 1.18
CA ASP A 86 -17.79 -3.90 0.29
C ASP A 86 -18.94 -3.30 1.11
N VAL A 87 -18.72 -2.15 1.73
CA VAL A 87 -19.86 -1.30 2.08
C VAL A 87 -20.11 -0.44 0.86
N PRO A 88 -21.33 -0.49 0.30
CA PRO A 88 -21.66 0.34 -0.84
C PRO A 88 -21.59 1.81 -0.40
N ASP A 89 -20.49 2.47 -0.77
CA ASP A 89 -20.12 3.86 -0.44
C ASP A 89 -21.19 4.93 -0.80
N GLY A 90 -22.32 4.51 -1.39
CA GLY A 90 -23.46 5.36 -1.72
C GLY A 90 -24.61 5.35 -0.69
N HIS A 91 -24.80 4.28 0.09
CA HIS A 91 -25.97 4.20 0.98
C HIS A 91 -25.79 5.05 2.24
N VAL A 92 -24.62 4.95 2.89
CA VAL A 92 -24.32 5.73 4.10
C VAL A 92 -24.29 7.23 3.81
N LYS A 93 -23.69 7.64 2.69
CA LYS A 93 -23.66 9.06 2.29
C LYS A 93 -25.06 9.61 2.04
N LYS A 94 -25.95 8.82 1.44
CA LYS A 94 -27.33 9.20 1.17
C LYS A 94 -28.18 9.26 2.44
N GLU A 95 -27.97 8.31 3.35
CA GLU A 95 -28.65 8.26 4.65
C GLU A 95 -28.23 9.44 5.55
N VAL A 96 -26.93 9.73 5.59
CA VAL A 96 -26.39 10.91 6.30
C VAL A 96 -26.90 12.21 5.68
N ALA A 97 -26.89 12.35 4.35
CA ALA A 97 -27.41 13.54 3.67
C ALA A 97 -28.91 13.77 3.95
N ASN A 98 -29.71 12.69 3.95
CA ASN A 98 -31.13 12.76 4.30
C ASN A 98 -31.34 13.15 5.77
N GLY A 99 -30.57 12.57 6.68
CA GLY A 99 -30.62 12.91 8.11
C GLY A 99 -30.27 14.38 8.36
N VAL A 100 -29.22 14.90 7.71
CA VAL A 100 -28.83 16.31 7.80
C VAL A 100 -29.93 17.22 7.22
N ALA A 101 -30.50 16.89 6.07
CA ALA A 101 -31.59 17.66 5.48
C ALA A 101 -32.84 17.73 6.38
N GLN A 102 -33.14 16.65 7.11
CA GLN A 102 -34.23 16.62 8.07
C GLN A 102 -33.97 17.55 9.27
N ILE A 103 -32.76 17.52 9.83
CA ILE A 103 -32.38 18.38 10.97
C ILE A 103 -32.43 19.86 10.55
N VAL A 104 -31.88 20.20 9.38
CA VAL A 104 -31.92 21.57 8.86
C VAL A 104 -33.37 22.05 8.68
N ARG A 105 -34.26 21.18 8.19
CA ARG A 105 -35.69 21.50 8.07
C ARG A 105 -36.39 21.72 9.41
N MET A 106 -36.03 20.94 10.43
CA MET A 106 -36.59 21.09 11.77
C MET A 106 -36.14 22.42 12.41
N LEU A 107 -34.87 22.80 12.23
CA LEU A 107 -34.36 24.08 12.73
C LEU A 107 -35.00 25.30 12.02
N ASP A 108 -35.26 25.21 10.72
CA ASP A 108 -35.93 26.29 9.95
C ASP A 108 -37.42 26.46 10.34
N GLN A 109 -38.05 25.40 10.85
CA GLN A 109 -39.42 25.45 11.37
C GLN A 109 -39.50 26.11 12.74
N ASP A 110 -38.49 25.91 13.59
CA ASP A 110 -38.40 26.55 14.90
C ASP A 110 -38.14 28.07 14.78
N GLU A 111 -37.36 28.52 13.80
CA GLU A 111 -37.18 29.96 13.53
C GLU A 111 -38.47 30.63 13.03
N LYS A 112 -39.25 29.99 12.16
CA LYS A 112 -40.52 30.54 11.66
C LYS A 112 -41.62 30.66 12.72
N SER A 113 -41.56 29.83 13.77
CA SER A 113 -42.51 29.90 14.88
C SER A 113 -42.21 31.02 15.87
N THR A 114 -40.98 31.57 15.88
CA THR A 114 -40.57 32.63 16.82
C THR A 114 -40.66 34.04 16.24
N THR A 115 -40.83 34.22 14.93
CA THR A 115 -40.99 35.55 14.30
C THR A 115 -42.44 36.06 14.20
N SER A 116 -43.45 35.29 14.63
CA SER A 116 -44.86 35.69 14.53
C SER A 116 -45.48 36.24 15.84
N THR A 117 -44.70 36.46 16.91
CA THR A 117 -45.24 36.92 18.21
C THR A 117 -44.63 38.25 18.69
N SER A 118 -43.94 39.02 17.84
CA SER A 118 -43.48 40.38 18.20
C SER A 118 -43.90 41.45 17.18
N GLU A 119 -45.16 41.44 16.75
CA GLU A 119 -45.82 42.62 16.20
C GLU A 119 -47.28 42.64 16.65
N VAL A 120 -47.54 42.98 17.92
CA VAL A 120 -48.69 43.78 18.39
C VAL A 120 -48.26 44.55 19.64
#